data_AF-A0AAW1Y417-F1
#
_entry.id   AF-A0AAW1Y417-F1
#
_cell.length_a   1.000
_cell.length_b   1.000
_cell.length_c   1.000
_cell.angle_alpha   90.00
_cell.angle_beta   90.00
_cell.angle_gamma   90.00
#
_symmetry.space_group_name_H-M   'P 1'
#
loop_
_entity.id
_entity.type
_entity.pdbx_description
1 polymer ?
#
loop_
_entity_poly.entity_id
_entity_poly.type
_entity_poly.pdbx_seq_one_letter_code
_entity_poly.pdbx_strand_id
1 'polypeptide(L)'
;MISSLVKLDDIGGAEKISEEWESGFKYFDGRVPKLLINADCRKGLLEKAKSYVQKLVENEKADKGIWLILAHRYHWNGHISEAVETMRKVASFPCGPGWRISHSTLVACLDYLKEKGDVEGAHELLRLLRENGHPRATCAIKLRTIFMVKPRWSP
;
A
#
# COMPACT_ATOMS: atom_id res chain seq x y z
N MET A 1 0.78 3.94 24.86
CA MET A 1 2.18 4.37 25.01
C MET A 1 2.82 4.62 23.64
N ILE A 2 3.07 3.60 22.82
CA ILE A 2 3.65 3.76 21.47
C ILE A 2 2.87 4.77 20.61
N SER A 3 1.53 4.67 20.55
CA SER A 3 0.71 5.63 19.82
C SER A 3 0.79 7.06 20.35
N SER A 4 1.06 7.26 21.64
CA SER A 4 1.26 8.59 22.23
C SER A 4 2.61 9.17 21.83
N LEU A 5 3.68 8.36 21.83
CA LEU A 5 5.01 8.76 21.38
C LEU A 5 5.00 9.16 19.90
N VAL A 6 4.34 8.37 19.06
CA VAL A 6 4.11 8.73 17.64
C VAL A 6 3.37 10.06 17.50
N LYS A 7 2.39 10.36 18.37
CA LYS A 7 1.67 11.65 18.37
C LYS A 7 2.54 12.83 18.86
N LEU A 8 3.49 12.56 19.74
CA LEU A 8 4.48 13.52 20.24
C LEU A 8 5.71 13.63 19.34
N ASP A 9 5.67 13.00 18.16
CA ASP A 9 6.75 12.95 17.18
C ASP A 9 8.03 12.22 17.65
N ASP A 10 7.99 11.53 18.79
CA ASP A 10 9.09 10.72 19.31
C ASP A 10 9.05 9.30 18.73
N ILE A 11 9.50 9.17 17.47
CA ILE A 11 9.50 7.89 16.75
C ILE A 11 10.59 6.95 17.27
N GLY A 12 11.76 7.50 17.63
CA GLY A 12 12.84 6.70 18.20
C GLY A 12 12.45 6.07 19.55
N GLY A 13 11.76 6.83 20.41
CA GLY A 13 11.19 6.30 21.64
C GLY A 13 10.10 5.25 21.37
N ALA A 14 9.24 5.50 20.37
CA ALA A 14 8.20 4.53 19.98
C ALA A 14 8.79 3.20 19.48
N GLU A 15 9.85 3.25 18.68
CA GLU A 15 10.57 2.07 18.19
C GLU A 15 11.28 1.32 19.30
N LYS A 16 12.03 2.03 20.16
CA LYS A 16 12.72 1.41 21.29
C LYS A 16 11.76 0.64 22.19
N ILE A 17 10.62 1.23 22.52
CA ILE A 17 9.57 0.56 23.30
C ILE A 17 9.00 -0.64 22.53
N SER A 18 8.81 -0.52 21.21
CA SER A 18 8.35 -1.64 20.38
C SER A 18 9.33 -2.81 20.41
N GLU A 19 10.63 -2.54 20.26
CA GLU A 19 11.69 -3.54 20.27
C GLU A 19 11.81 -4.22 21.63
N GLU A 20 11.81 -3.45 22.72
CA GLU A 20 11.80 -3.97 24.09
C GLU A 20 10.58 -4.88 24.30
N TRP A 21 9.41 -4.45 23.85
CA TRP A 21 8.18 -5.22 23.99
C TRP A 21 8.20 -6.50 23.13
N GLU A 22 8.67 -6.45 21.88
CA GLU A 22 8.82 -7.64 21.03
C GLU A 22 9.86 -8.64 21.57
N SER A 23 10.90 -8.17 22.27
CA SER A 23 11.91 -9.03 22.88
C SER A 23 11.40 -9.80 24.10
N GLY A 24 10.49 -9.19 24.87
CA GLY A 24 9.99 -9.74 26.14
C GLY A 24 8.67 -10.50 26.03
N PHE A 25 7.92 -10.34 24.94
CA PHE A 25 6.58 -10.89 24.79
C PHE A 25 6.44 -11.77 23.54
N LYS A 26 5.77 -12.92 23.71
CA LYS A 26 5.54 -13.89 22.64
C LYS A 26 4.46 -13.45 21.63
N TYR A 27 3.70 -12.38 21.92
CA TYR A 27 2.57 -11.96 21.11
C TYR A 27 2.91 -10.75 20.24
N PHE A 28 2.71 -10.90 18.93
CA PHE A 28 2.93 -9.84 17.96
C PHE A 28 1.65 -9.03 17.72
N ASP A 29 1.68 -7.73 18.04
CA ASP A 29 0.58 -6.81 17.71
C ASP A 29 0.83 -6.14 16.35
N GLY A 30 0.17 -6.66 15.30
CA GLY A 30 0.28 -6.14 13.94
C GLY A 30 -0.18 -4.68 13.75
N ARG A 31 -0.75 -4.01 14.76
CA ARG A 31 -1.08 -2.58 14.72
C ARG A 31 0.14 -1.70 14.95
N VAL A 32 1.11 -2.17 15.74
CA VAL A 32 2.32 -1.40 16.09
C VAL A 32 3.17 -1.13 14.84
N PRO A 33 3.50 -2.12 14.00
CA PRO A 33 4.28 -1.85 12.79
C PRO A 33 3.59 -0.88 11.83
N LYS A 34 2.26 -0.99 11.68
CA LYS A 34 1.47 -0.07 10.85
C LYS A 34 1.53 1.37 11.33
N LEU A 35 1.59 1.58 12.65
CA LEU A 35 1.76 2.91 13.24
C LEU A 35 3.16 3.47 12.94
N LEU A 36 4.20 2.67 13.15
CA LEU A 36 5.59 3.07 12.92
C LEU A 36 5.87 3.39 11.44
N ILE A 37 5.48 2.50 10.51
CA ILE A 37 5.60 2.74 9.06
C ILE A 37 4.91 4.04 8.64
N ASN A 38 3.71 4.31 9.18
CA ASN A 38 3.01 5.54 8.87
C ASN A 38 3.72 6.78 9.40
N ALA A 39 4.34 6.68 10.57
CA ALA A 39 5.06 7.78 11.18
C ALA A 39 6.37 8.07 10.45
N ASP A 40 7.17 7.05 10.15
CA ASP A 40 8.41 7.18 9.37
C ASP A 40 8.15 7.81 8.01
N CYS A 41 7.14 7.33 7.28
CA CYS A 41 6.82 7.89 5.97
C CYS A 41 6.34 9.35 6.03
N ARG A 42 5.65 9.77 7.11
CA ARG A 42 5.26 11.18 7.32
C ARG A 42 6.48 12.08 7.57
N LYS A 43 7.57 11.52 8.09
CA LYS A 43 8.85 12.22 8.28
C LYS A 43 9.76 12.21 7.05
N GLY A 44 9.30 11.66 5.93
CA GLY A 44 10.14 11.47 4.74
C GLY A 44 11.18 10.34 4.90
N LEU A 45 11.09 9.52 5.95
CA LEU A 45 11.98 8.38 6.19
C LEU A 45 11.50 7.13 5.44
N LEU A 46 11.20 7.28 4.15
CA LEU A 46 10.60 6.19 3.35
C LEU A 46 11.51 4.96 3.31
N GLU A 47 12.81 5.13 3.12
CA GLU A 47 13.76 3.99 3.05
C GLU A 47 13.81 3.21 4.36
N LYS A 48 13.75 3.91 5.51
CA LYS A 48 13.66 3.26 6.82
C LYS A 48 12.37 2.43 6.95
N ALA A 49 11.25 3.00 6.52
CA ALA A 49 9.98 2.29 6.49
C ALA A 49 10.02 1.06 5.56
N LYS A 50 10.69 1.14 4.40
CA LYS A 50 10.89 -0.01 3.50
C LYS A 50 11.70 -1.11 4.17
N SER A 51 12.84 -0.77 4.77
CA SER A 51 13.67 -1.74 5.49
C SER A 51 12.90 -2.41 6.63
N TYR A 52 12.06 -1.65 7.33
CA TYR A 52 11.22 -2.21 8.38
C TYR A 52 10.14 -3.16 7.83
N VAL A 53 9.47 -2.79 6.72
CA VAL A 53 8.54 -3.72 6.04
C VAL A 53 9.27 -4.98 5.58
N GLN A 54 10.45 -4.87 4.99
CA GLN A 54 11.23 -6.03 4.55
C GLN A 54 11.53 -6.98 5.72
N LYS A 55 11.95 -6.46 6.88
CA LYS A 55 12.12 -7.27 8.10
C LYS A 55 10.83 -7.96 8.51
N LEU A 56 9.68 -7.31 8.41
CA LEU A 56 8.39 -7.94 8.72
C LEU A 56 8.05 -9.05 7.73
N VAL A 57 8.44 -8.92 6.47
CA VAL A 57 8.26 -9.98 5.46
C VAL A 57 9.16 -11.18 5.76
N GLU A 58 10.44 -10.94 6.04
CA GLU A 58 11.42 -11.98 6.37
C GLU A 58 11.02 -12.77 7.63
N ASN A 59 10.34 -12.11 8.57
CA ASN A 59 9.82 -12.73 9.79
C ASN A 59 8.37 -13.24 9.67
N GLU A 60 7.79 -13.28 8.46
CA GLU A 60 6.40 -13.71 8.19
C GLU A 60 5.32 -12.94 8.99
N LYS A 61 5.66 -11.73 9.44
CA LYS A 61 4.81 -10.82 10.23
C LYS A 61 4.09 -9.78 9.37
N ALA A 62 4.40 -9.70 8.08
CA ALA A 62 3.81 -8.74 7.15
C ALA A 62 2.41 -9.19 6.68
N ASP A 63 1.38 -8.46 7.10
CA ASP A 63 0.01 -8.67 6.64
C ASP A 63 -0.38 -7.81 5.43
N LYS A 64 -1.55 -8.08 4.86
CA LYS A 64 -2.13 -7.31 3.74
C LYS A 64 -2.22 -5.80 4.03
N GLY A 65 -2.42 -5.42 5.29
CA GLY A 65 -2.54 -4.02 5.71
C GLY A 65 -1.21 -3.27 5.61
N ILE A 66 -0.10 -3.93 5.92
CA ILE A 66 1.26 -3.37 5.75
C ILE A 66 1.52 -3.04 4.28
N TRP A 67 1.19 -3.96 3.36
CA TRP A 67 1.33 -3.73 1.92
C TRP A 67 0.48 -2.57 1.41
N LEU A 68 -0.75 -2.42 1.92
CA LEU A 68 -1.62 -1.31 1.55
C LEU A 68 -1.06 0.04 2.00
N ILE A 69 -0.55 0.12 3.23
CA ILE A 69 0.11 1.32 3.73
C ILE A 69 1.31 1.63 2.85
N LEU A 70 2.13 0.64 2.54
CA LEU A 70 3.32 0.84 1.72
C LEU A 70 2.98 1.36 0.31
N ALA A 71 1.98 0.77 -0.38
CA ALA A 71 1.51 1.26 -1.68
C ALA A 71 1.03 2.71 -1.61
N HIS A 72 0.30 3.06 -0.55
CA HIS A 72 -0.18 4.43 -0.34
C HIS A 72 0.98 5.41 -0.10
N ARG A 73 2.00 5.01 0.67
CA ARG A 73 3.18 5.85 0.96
C ARG A 73 4.08 6.02 -0.25
N TYR A 74 4.27 4.98 -1.06
CA TYR A 74 4.97 5.09 -2.34
C TYR A 74 4.34 6.13 -3.25
N HIS A 75 3.01 6.07 -3.42
CA HIS A 75 2.28 7.06 -4.22
C HIS A 75 2.49 8.49 -3.70
N TRP A 76 2.31 8.74 -2.41
CA TRP A 76 2.47 10.08 -1.84
C TRP A 76 3.89 10.63 -1.93
N ASN A 77 4.89 9.76 -1.97
CA ASN A 77 6.29 10.17 -2.07
C ASN A 77 6.79 10.23 -3.53
N GLY A 78 5.92 10.00 -4.52
CA GLY A 78 6.28 10.06 -5.96
C GLY A 78 6.88 8.77 -6.53
N HIS A 79 6.98 7.71 -5.72
CA HIS A 79 7.51 6.40 -6.09
C HIS A 79 6.43 5.53 -6.78
N ILE A 80 5.83 6.05 -7.86
CA ILE A 80 4.60 5.49 -8.42
C ILE A 80 4.79 4.09 -9.05
N SER A 81 5.97 3.77 -9.58
CA SER A 81 6.29 2.43 -10.09
C SER A 81 6.27 1.38 -8.97
N GLU A 82 6.89 1.68 -7.84
CA GLU A 82 6.85 0.80 -6.65
C GLU A 82 5.44 0.69 -6.08
N ALA A 83 4.65 1.77 -6.16
CA ALA A 83 3.24 1.75 -5.78
C ALA A 83 2.42 0.78 -6.65
N VAL A 84 2.64 0.74 -7.96
CA VAL A 84 1.96 -0.20 -8.89
C VAL A 84 2.27 -1.65 -8.52
N GLU A 85 3.55 -1.99 -8.37
CA GLU A 85 3.95 -3.37 -8.05
C GLU A 85 3.41 -3.81 -6.69
N THR A 86 3.47 -2.91 -5.71
CA THR A 86 2.87 -3.16 -4.39
C THR A 86 1.35 -3.31 -4.51
N MET A 87 0.69 -2.52 -5.37
CA MET A 87 -0.75 -2.60 -5.58
C MET A 87 -1.16 -3.92 -6.25
N ARG A 88 -0.38 -4.47 -7.19
CA ARG A 88 -0.63 -5.81 -7.75
C ARG A 88 -0.62 -6.87 -6.65
N LYS A 89 0.41 -6.84 -5.79
CA LYS A 89 0.52 -7.74 -4.63
C LYS A 89 -0.68 -7.58 -3.67
N VAL A 90 -1.11 -6.35 -3.45
CA VAL A 90 -2.30 -6.06 -2.64
C VAL A 90 -3.58 -6.62 -3.28
N ALA A 91 -3.71 -6.47 -4.60
CA ALA A 91 -4.84 -6.92 -5.38
C ALA A 91 -4.94 -8.45 -5.44
N SER A 92 -3.81 -9.17 -5.40
CA SER A 92 -3.79 -10.64 -5.40
C SER A 92 -4.28 -11.28 -4.10
N PHE A 93 -4.42 -10.51 -3.01
CA PHE A 93 -5.00 -11.02 -1.77
C PHE A 93 -6.53 -10.92 -1.78
N PRO A 94 -7.27 -11.92 -1.25
CA PRO A 94 -8.72 -11.87 -1.11
C PRO A 94 -9.20 -10.64 -0.33
N CYS A 95 -10.28 -10.00 -0.79
CA CYS A 95 -10.91 -8.89 -0.09
C CYS A 95 -11.63 -9.41 1.17
N GLY A 96 -11.16 -8.97 2.33
CA GLY A 96 -11.80 -9.29 3.62
C GLY A 96 -12.83 -8.24 4.04
N PRO A 97 -13.71 -8.57 5.01
CA PRO A 97 -14.65 -7.61 5.59
C PRO A 97 -13.93 -6.38 6.18
N GLY A 98 -14.46 -5.19 5.93
CA GLY A 98 -13.89 -3.92 6.43
C GLY A 98 -12.63 -3.44 5.70
N TRP A 99 -12.18 -4.15 4.67
CA TRP A 99 -10.96 -3.82 3.94
C TRP A 99 -11.25 -2.91 2.75
N ARG A 100 -10.44 -1.84 2.56
CA ARG A 100 -10.63 -0.84 1.50
C ARG A 100 -9.29 -0.41 0.90
N ILE A 101 -9.16 -0.52 -0.41
CA ILE A 101 -8.04 0.08 -1.14
C ILE A 101 -8.21 1.59 -1.17
N SER A 102 -7.11 2.33 -1.01
CA SER A 102 -7.11 3.76 -1.26
C SER A 102 -7.43 4.02 -2.74
N HIS A 103 -8.60 4.61 -3.01
CA HIS A 103 -9.01 4.98 -4.36
C HIS A 103 -8.00 5.91 -5.04
N SER A 104 -7.44 6.88 -4.31
CA SER A 104 -6.46 7.81 -4.87
C SER A 104 -5.19 7.11 -5.33
N THR A 105 -4.69 6.15 -4.54
CA THR A 105 -3.51 5.35 -4.91
C THR A 105 -3.80 4.46 -6.10
N LEU A 106 -4.96 3.80 -6.15
CA LEU A 106 -5.33 2.95 -7.28
C LEU A 106 -5.43 3.77 -8.58
N VAL A 107 -6.07 4.93 -8.52
CA VAL A 107 -6.19 5.84 -9.67
C VAL A 107 -4.81 6.28 -10.16
N ALA A 108 -3.92 6.71 -9.26
CA ALA A 108 -2.58 7.13 -9.63
C ALA A 108 -1.78 5.99 -10.29
N CYS A 109 -1.91 4.76 -9.77
CA CYS A 109 -1.29 3.58 -10.38
C CYS A 109 -1.81 3.34 -11.82
N LEU A 110 -3.12 3.43 -12.04
CA LEU A 110 -3.73 3.26 -13.36
C LEU A 110 -3.36 4.37 -14.34
N ASP A 111 -3.32 5.63 -13.87
CA ASP A 111 -2.91 6.78 -14.68
C ASP A 111 -1.44 6.64 -15.11
N TYR A 112 -0.55 6.21 -14.19
CA TYR A 112 0.86 5.95 -14.51
C TYR A 112 1.02 4.84 -15.56
N LEU A 113 0.30 3.73 -15.42
CA LEU A 113 0.33 2.64 -16.39
C LEU A 113 -0.14 3.10 -17.78
N LYS A 114 -1.18 3.94 -17.82
CA LYS A 114 -1.67 4.57 -19.06
C LYS A 114 -0.61 5.47 -19.69
N GLU A 115 0.04 6.34 -18.91
CA GLU A 115 1.09 7.25 -19.39
C GLU A 115 2.30 6.49 -19.94
N LYS A 116 2.63 5.34 -19.35
CA LYS A 116 3.66 4.42 -19.84
C LYS A 116 3.25 3.61 -21.07
N GLY A 117 1.97 3.62 -21.46
CA GLY A 117 1.42 2.75 -22.50
C GLY A 117 1.28 1.28 -22.10
N ASP A 118 1.40 0.96 -20.81
CA ASP A 118 1.26 -0.40 -20.28
C ASP A 118 -0.23 -0.75 -20.06
N VAL A 119 -0.93 -0.96 -21.18
CA VAL A 119 -2.36 -1.28 -21.21
C VAL A 119 -2.63 -2.67 -20.63
N GLU A 120 -1.77 -3.64 -20.92
CA GLU A 120 -1.84 -5.01 -20.38
C GLU A 120 -1.74 -4.98 -18.86
N GLY A 121 -0.76 -4.26 -18.30
CA GLY A 121 -0.57 -4.15 -16.87
C GLY A 121 -1.76 -3.48 -16.17
N ALA A 122 -2.40 -2.49 -16.79
CA ALA A 122 -3.61 -1.88 -16.26
C ALA A 122 -4.79 -2.87 -16.24
N HIS A 123 -4.98 -3.65 -17.30
CA HIS A 123 -6.02 -4.68 -17.36
C HIS A 123 -5.78 -5.80 -16.35
N GLU A 124 -4.54 -6.26 -16.19
CA GLU A 124 -4.16 -7.26 -15.22
C GLU A 124 -4.51 -6.81 -13.79
N LEU A 125 -4.11 -5.60 -13.41
CA LEU A 125 -4.41 -5.04 -12.07
C LEU A 125 -5.92 -5.00 -11.81
N LEU A 126 -6.71 -4.55 -12.77
CA LEU A 126 -8.17 -4.52 -12.67
C LEU A 126 -8.79 -5.92 -12.60
N ARG A 127 -8.20 -6.89 -13.30
CA ARG A 127 -8.62 -8.29 -13.25
C ARG A 127 -8.38 -8.88 -11.88
N LEU A 128 -7.18 -8.70 -11.31
CA LEU A 128 -6.84 -9.16 -9.95
C LEU A 128 -7.80 -8.59 -8.90
N LEU A 129 -8.12 -7.29 -9.00
CA LEU A 129 -9.06 -6.65 -8.09
C LEU A 129 -10.46 -7.24 -8.18
N ARG A 130 -10.92 -7.56 -9.39
CA ARG A 130 -12.24 -8.17 -9.61
C ARG A 130 -12.29 -9.60 -9.07
N GLU A 131 -11.29 -10.42 -9.42
CA GLU A 131 -11.22 -11.83 -9.03
C GLU A 131 -11.13 -12.00 -7.50
N ASN A 132 -10.44 -11.08 -6.83
CA ASN A 132 -10.29 -11.10 -5.37
C ASN A 132 -11.40 -10.36 -4.62
N GLY A 133 -12.50 -9.98 -5.28
CA GLY A 133 -13.70 -9.45 -4.62
C GLY A 133 -13.58 -8.00 -4.12
N HIS A 134 -12.66 -7.21 -4.67
CA HIS A 134 -12.53 -5.80 -4.30
C HIS A 134 -13.67 -4.98 -4.95
N PRO A 135 -14.40 -4.13 -4.20
CA PRO A 135 -15.63 -3.51 -4.67
C PRO A 135 -15.41 -2.59 -5.89
N ARG A 136 -16.25 -2.80 -6.92
CA ARG A 136 -16.28 -2.09 -8.22
C ARG A 136 -16.32 -0.57 -8.10
N ALA A 137 -16.92 -0.02 -7.04
CA ALA A 137 -17.01 1.43 -6.82
C ALA A 137 -15.63 2.10 -6.74
N THR A 138 -14.60 1.37 -6.33
CA THR A 138 -13.22 1.85 -6.29
C THR A 138 -12.56 1.94 -7.67
N CYS A 139 -13.12 1.27 -8.69
CA CYS A 139 -12.59 1.22 -10.04
C CYS A 139 -13.41 2.08 -11.02
N ALA A 140 -14.69 2.34 -10.74
CA ALA A 140 -15.65 2.76 -11.76
C ALA A 140 -15.57 4.23 -12.22
N ILE A 141 -15.03 5.15 -11.41
CA ILE A 141 -15.19 6.59 -11.68
C ILE A 141 -14.22 7.11 -12.76
N LYS A 142 -13.06 6.46 -12.97
CA LYS A 142 -12.08 6.86 -14.01
C LYS A 142 -11.93 5.87 -15.16
N LEU A 143 -12.35 4.61 -15.02
CA LEU A 143 -12.30 3.67 -16.15
C LEU A 143 -13.18 4.11 -17.32
N ARG A 144 -14.33 4.73 -17.06
CA ARG A 144 -15.13 5.32 -18.16
C ARG A 144 -14.38 6.45 -18.87
N THR A 145 -13.65 7.30 -18.17
CA THR A 145 -12.91 8.41 -18.79
C THR A 145 -11.62 7.95 -19.46
N ILE A 146 -10.98 6.89 -18.96
CA ILE A 146 -9.77 6.29 -19.55
C ILE A 146 -10.11 5.48 -20.81
N PHE A 147 -11.28 4.81 -20.86
CA PHE A 147 -11.66 3.90 -21.94
C PHE A 147 -12.76 4.42 -22.91
N MET A 148 -13.49 5.51 -22.61
CA MET A 148 -14.56 6.02 -23.50
C MET A 148 -14.15 7.17 -24.44
N VAL A 149 -12.88 7.60 -24.43
CA VAL A 149 -12.36 8.39 -25.57
C VAL A 149 -11.81 7.41 -26.62
N LYS A 150 -12.69 6.83 -27.45
CA LYS A 150 -12.32 5.96 -28.59
C LYS A 150 -11.93 6.79 -29.82
N PRO A 151 -11.23 6.24 -30.84
CA PRO A 151 -10.12 5.28 -30.77
C PRO A 151 -8.97 5.67 -31.74
N ARG A 152 -7.72 5.44 -31.37
CA ARG A 152 -6.63 5.27 -32.36
C ARG A 152 -5.82 4.03 -32.00
N TRP A 153 -6.52 2.91 -31.95
CA TRP A 153 -5.92 1.60 -31.81
C TRP A 153 -6.40 0.79 -33.02
N SER A 154 -5.46 0.54 -33.93
CA SER A 154 -5.41 -0.44 -35.04
C SER A 154 -4.84 0.18 -36.32
N PRO A 155 -4.10 -0.61 -37.10
CA PRO A 155 -4.66 -1.16 -38.33
C PRO A 155 -5.36 -2.50 -38.11
#